data_AF-A0AAX6DGM3-F1
#
_entry.id   AF-A0AAX6DGM3-F1
#
_cell.length_a   1.000
_cell.length_b   1.000
_cell.length_c   1.000
_cell.angle_alpha   90.00
_cell.angle_beta   90.00
_cell.angle_gamma   90.00
#
_symmetry.space_group_name_H-M   'P 1'
#
loop_
_entity.id
_entity.type
_entity.pdbx_description
1 polymer ?
#
loop_
_entity_poly.entity_id
_entity_poly.type
_entity_poly.pdbx_seq_one_letter_code
_entity_poly.pdbx_strand_id
1 'polypeptide(L)'
;MSSYSQSRSSSPSQQPSSASSQEDPKLLLGAEDQRKRKRMISNRESARRSRMRKQQRLDDLLAQAAQLRAENERISVRIGVTSQRLVGLDGGNAVLRAQVAELSDRLRSLGSVLRFVEEFSGVAVDVPEMPEDPLLRPWQLPGPAPYPVMASDVFGF
;
A
#
# COMPACT_ATOMS: atom_id res chain seq x y z
N MET A 1 19.61 -8.17 -0.82
CA MET A 1 20.81 -8.14 -1.69
C MET A 1 20.51 -8.99 -2.92
N SER A 2 20.10 -8.38 -4.03
CA SER A 2 19.71 -9.11 -5.25
C SER A 2 20.72 -8.81 -6.35
N SER A 3 21.40 -9.87 -6.80
CA SER A 3 22.56 -9.83 -7.68
C SER A 3 22.14 -9.57 -9.13
N TYR A 4 22.64 -8.49 -9.73
CA TYR A 4 22.43 -8.18 -11.15
C TYR A 4 23.51 -8.92 -11.97
N SER A 5 23.15 -10.04 -12.60
CA SER A 5 24.04 -10.74 -13.54
C SER A 5 24.02 -10.03 -14.89
N GLN A 6 25.06 -9.24 -15.16
CA GLN A 6 25.25 -8.56 -16.43
C GLN A 6 25.99 -9.48 -17.41
N SER A 7 25.26 -10.10 -18.33
CA SER A 7 25.84 -10.88 -19.43
C SER A 7 26.48 -9.93 -20.45
N ARG A 8 27.80 -9.74 -20.36
CA ARG A 8 28.61 -9.12 -21.41
C ARG A 8 28.80 -10.12 -22.55
N SER A 9 28.11 -9.92 -23.67
CA SER A 9 28.39 -10.62 -24.92
C SER A 9 29.62 -9.99 -25.58
N SER A 10 30.81 -10.52 -25.27
CA SER A 10 32.05 -10.20 -25.97
C SER A 10 31.99 -10.80 -27.38
N SER A 11 31.81 -9.93 -28.38
CA SER A 11 31.86 -10.32 -29.79
C SER A 11 33.33 -10.55 -30.20
N PRO A 12 33.67 -11.61 -30.95
CA PRO A 12 35.00 -11.72 -31.53
C PRO A 12 35.09 -10.75 -32.72
N SER A 13 35.95 -9.75 -32.61
CA SER A 13 36.38 -8.92 -33.73
C SER A 13 37.17 -9.78 -34.72
N GLN A 14 36.51 -10.25 -35.77
CA GLN A 14 37.21 -10.75 -36.96
C GLN A 14 37.54 -9.55 -37.85
N GLN A 15 38.82 -9.21 -37.92
CA GLN A 15 39.35 -8.35 -38.97
C GLN A 15 39.20 -9.08 -40.33
N PRO A 16 38.70 -8.43 -41.39
CA PRO A 16 38.75 -9.04 -42.72
C PRO A 16 40.18 -8.97 -43.24
N SER A 17 40.82 -10.13 -43.41
CA SER A 17 42.01 -10.27 -44.24
C SER A 17 41.61 -9.95 -45.69
N SER A 18 42.19 -8.90 -46.25
CA SER A 18 42.00 -8.50 -47.64
C SER A 18 42.73 -9.48 -48.56
N ALA A 19 42.09 -10.60 -48.88
CA ALA A 19 42.46 -11.42 -50.03
C ALA A 19 41.96 -10.72 -51.29
N SER A 20 42.86 -10.02 -51.98
CA SER A 20 42.61 -9.45 -53.32
C SER A 20 42.53 -10.59 -54.34
N SER A 21 41.40 -11.29 -54.36
CA SER A 21 40.99 -12.06 -55.53
C SER A 21 40.21 -11.13 -56.45
N GLN A 22 40.58 -11.09 -57.73
CA GLN A 22 39.72 -10.52 -58.78
C GLN A 22 38.43 -11.32 -58.81
N GLU A 23 37.46 -10.94 -57.97
CA GLU A 23 36.12 -11.50 -58.00
C GLU A 23 35.39 -10.85 -59.19
N ASP A 24 34.88 -11.67 -60.10
CA ASP A 24 34.10 -11.21 -61.24
C ASP A 24 32.99 -10.25 -60.76
N PRO A 25 32.88 -9.03 -61.30
CA PRO A 25 31.94 -8.00 -60.81
C PRO A 25 30.47 -8.45 -60.85
N LYS A 26 30.17 -9.45 -61.68
CA LYS A 26 28.83 -10.06 -61.82
C LYS A 26 28.49 -11.02 -60.66
N LEU A 27 29.49 -11.68 -60.07
CA LEU A 27 29.29 -12.56 -58.92
C LEU A 27 29.14 -11.77 -57.61
N LEU A 28 29.89 -10.68 -57.47
CA LEU A 28 29.79 -9.74 -56.35
C LEU A 28 28.38 -9.12 -56.24
N LEU A 29 27.81 -8.67 -57.35
CA LEU A 29 26.46 -8.11 -57.38
C LEU A 29 25.38 -9.12 -56.94
N GLY A 30 25.51 -10.37 -57.36
CA GLY A 30 24.59 -11.45 -56.95
C GLY A 30 24.69 -11.78 -55.44
N ALA A 31 25.90 -11.76 -54.88
CA ALA A 31 26.13 -11.96 -53.45
C ALA A 31 25.57 -10.79 -52.60
N GLU A 32 25.74 -9.55 -53.07
CA GLU A 32 25.19 -8.35 -52.43
C GLU A 32 23.65 -8.35 -52.43
N ASP A 33 23.03 -8.72 -53.55
CA ASP A 33 21.57 -8.87 -53.65
C ASP A 33 21.04 -9.94 -52.69
N GLN A 34 21.73 -11.08 -52.59
CA GLN A 34 21.36 -12.13 -51.66
C GLN A 34 21.50 -11.66 -50.20
N ARG A 35 22.55 -10.90 -49.87
CA ARG A 35 22.75 -10.29 -48.55
C ARG A 35 21.66 -9.27 -48.24
N LYS A 36 21.26 -8.44 -49.20
CA LYS A 36 20.16 -7.46 -49.06
C LYS A 36 18.84 -8.18 -48.81
N ARG A 37 18.52 -9.24 -49.55
CA ARG A 37 17.33 -10.07 -49.32
C ARG A 37 17.31 -10.67 -47.92
N LYS A 38 18.41 -11.29 -47.48
CA LYS A 38 18.54 -11.84 -46.11
C LYS A 38 18.33 -10.77 -45.04
N ARG A 39 18.90 -9.57 -45.22
CA ARG A 39 18.70 -8.43 -44.30
C ARG A 39 17.25 -7.97 -44.23
N MET A 40 16.55 -7.89 -45.36
CA MET A 40 15.14 -7.49 -45.39
C MET A 40 14.27 -8.50 -44.61
N ILE A 41 14.51 -9.80 -44.78
CA ILE A 41 13.78 -10.85 -44.05
C ILE A 41 14.09 -10.78 -42.55
N SER A 42 15.37 -10.70 -42.19
CA SER A 42 15.79 -10.62 -40.78
C SER A 42 15.29 -9.35 -40.08
N ASN A 43 15.34 -8.19 -40.75
CA ASN A 43 14.83 -6.94 -40.20
C ASN A 43 13.31 -6.98 -40.05
N ARG A 44 12.59 -7.54 -41.03
CA ARG A 44 11.15 -7.75 -40.93
C ARG A 44 10.80 -8.61 -39.71
N GLU A 45 11.53 -9.70 -39.51
CA GLU A 45 11.31 -10.56 -38.36
C GLU A 45 11.67 -9.86 -37.03
N SER A 46 12.78 -9.12 -36.98
CA SER A 46 13.20 -8.41 -35.77
C SER A 46 12.23 -7.28 -35.41
N ALA A 47 11.71 -6.55 -36.41
CA ALA A 47 10.66 -5.56 -36.22
C ALA A 47 9.38 -6.19 -35.69
N ARG A 48 8.96 -7.35 -36.24
CA ARG A 48 7.81 -8.11 -35.72
C ARG A 48 8.02 -8.53 -34.27
N ARG A 49 9.16 -9.15 -33.94
CA ARG A 49 9.49 -9.56 -32.56
C ARG A 49 9.54 -8.38 -31.60
N SER A 50 10.06 -7.24 -32.06
CA SER A 50 10.08 -6.00 -31.27
C SER A 50 8.68 -5.49 -30.97
N ARG A 51 7.79 -5.46 -31.97
CA ARG A 51 6.37 -5.11 -31.78
C ARG A 51 5.67 -6.08 -30.82
N MET A 52 5.88 -7.39 -30.97
CA MET A 52 5.29 -8.39 -30.08
C MET A 52 5.74 -8.21 -28.62
N ARG A 53 7.03 -7.99 -28.37
CA ARG A 53 7.53 -7.74 -27.00
C ARG A 53 6.96 -6.46 -26.39
N LYS A 54 6.83 -5.39 -27.19
CA LYS A 54 6.19 -4.15 -26.74
C LYS A 54 4.72 -4.36 -26.40
N GLN A 55 3.99 -5.13 -27.23
CA GLN A 55 2.59 -5.47 -26.97
C GLN A 55 2.45 -6.27 -25.67
N GLN A 56 3.24 -7.33 -25.50
CA GLN A 56 3.26 -8.13 -24.27
C GLN A 56 3.49 -7.25 -23.02
N ARG A 57 4.48 -6.35 -23.08
CA ARG A 57 4.74 -5.43 -21.97
C ARG A 57 3.56 -4.50 -21.67
N LEU A 58 2.84 -4.03 -22.70
CA LEU A 58 1.63 -3.22 -22.50
C LEU A 58 0.51 -4.04 -21.87
N ASP A 59 0.30 -5.27 -22.34
CA ASP A 59 -0.71 -6.18 -21.80
C ASP A 59 -0.41 -6.51 -20.33
N ASP A 60 0.85 -6.79 -19.98
CA ASP A 60 1.30 -7.04 -18.61
C ASP A 60 1.04 -5.83 -17.69
N LEU A 61 1.32 -4.61 -18.18
CA LEU A 61 1.07 -3.39 -17.43
C LEU A 61 -0.44 -3.12 -17.23
N LEU A 62 -1.26 -3.40 -18.23
CA LEU A 62 -2.71 -3.29 -18.12
C LEU A 62 -3.27 -4.30 -17.11
N ALA A 63 -2.77 -5.54 -17.13
CA ALA A 63 -3.15 -6.56 -16.16
C ALA A 63 -2.77 -6.14 -14.73
N GLN A 64 -1.55 -5.65 -14.52
CA GLN A 64 -1.11 -5.12 -13.22
C GLN A 64 -1.96 -3.94 -12.75
N ALA A 65 -2.28 -2.99 -13.64
CA ALA A 65 -3.13 -1.86 -13.29
C ALA A 65 -4.55 -2.31 -12.91
N ALA A 66 -5.12 -3.28 -13.62
CA ALA A 66 -6.42 -3.85 -13.29
C ALA A 66 -6.41 -4.57 -11.93
N GLN A 67 -5.36 -5.37 -11.65
CA GLN A 67 -5.19 -6.03 -10.37
C GLN A 67 -5.08 -5.02 -9.23
N LEU A 68 -4.24 -4.00 -9.36
CA LEU A 68 -4.06 -2.97 -8.34
C LEU A 68 -5.35 -2.18 -8.08
N ARG A 69 -6.15 -1.90 -9.11
CA ARG A 69 -7.47 -1.26 -8.94
C ARG A 69 -8.40 -2.14 -8.12
N ALA A 70 -8.51 -3.43 -8.46
CA ALA A 70 -9.34 -4.37 -7.72
C ALA A 70 -8.88 -4.54 -6.27
N GLU A 71 -7.56 -4.59 -6.04
CA GLU A 71 -7.01 -4.63 -4.68
C GLU A 71 -7.31 -3.37 -3.88
N ASN A 72 -7.20 -2.20 -4.51
CA ASN A 72 -7.52 -0.92 -3.88
C ASN A 72 -9.00 -0.86 -3.48
N GLU A 73 -9.91 -1.18 -4.40
CA GLU A 73 -11.35 -1.25 -4.12
C GLU A 73 -11.65 -2.20 -2.94
N ARG A 74 -11.03 -3.38 -2.92
CA ARG A 74 -11.17 -4.33 -1.81
C ARG A 74 -10.68 -3.76 -0.48
N ILE A 75 -9.57 -3.03 -0.48
CA ILE A 75 -9.04 -2.36 0.70
C ILE A 75 -9.99 -1.24 1.16
N SER A 76 -10.50 -0.43 0.25
CA SER A 76 -11.47 0.64 0.56
C SER A 76 -12.72 0.09 1.21
N VAL A 77 -13.29 -1.01 0.69
CA VAL A 77 -14.44 -1.69 1.29
C VAL A 77 -14.11 -2.17 2.71
N ARG A 78 -12.94 -2.79 2.91
CA ARG A 78 -12.50 -3.24 4.25
C ARG A 78 -12.34 -2.09 5.23
N ILE A 79 -11.82 -0.96 4.78
CA ILE A 79 -11.72 0.25 5.61
C ILE A 79 -13.13 0.69 6.04
N GLY A 80 -14.07 0.80 5.10
CA GLY A 80 -15.46 1.19 5.40
C GLY A 80 -16.12 0.28 6.44
N VAL A 81 -15.99 -1.04 6.29
CA VAL A 81 -16.54 -2.01 7.26
C VAL A 81 -15.88 -1.87 8.64
N THR A 82 -14.56 -1.73 8.70
CA THR A 82 -13.85 -1.56 9.98
C THR A 82 -14.21 -0.24 10.65
N SER A 83 -14.30 0.86 9.90
CA SER A 83 -14.73 2.16 10.42
C SER A 83 -16.14 2.09 11.01
N GLN A 84 -17.09 1.42 10.35
CA GLN A 84 -18.44 1.24 10.89
C GLN A 84 -18.43 0.44 12.20
N ARG A 85 -17.60 -0.61 12.29
CA ARG A 85 -17.44 -1.38 13.53
C ARG A 85 -16.86 -0.55 14.67
N LEU A 86 -15.86 0.30 14.38
CA LEU A 86 -15.28 1.21 15.37
C LEU A 86 -16.32 2.17 15.93
N VAL A 87 -17.15 2.76 15.08
CA VAL A 87 -18.26 3.62 15.53
C VAL A 87 -19.22 2.86 16.45
N GLY A 88 -19.55 1.61 16.13
CA GLY A 88 -20.37 0.76 16.99
C GLY A 88 -19.74 0.48 18.36
N LEU A 89 -18.43 0.20 18.39
CA LEU A 89 -17.67 -0.02 19.62
C LEU A 89 -17.57 1.26 20.46
N ASP A 90 -17.36 2.42 19.83
CA ASP A 90 -17.34 3.71 20.51
C ASP A 90 -18.69 4.05 21.13
N GLY A 91 -19.79 3.75 20.44
CA GLY A 91 -21.14 3.86 20.98
C GLY A 91 -21.35 2.96 22.21
N GLY A 92 -20.94 1.69 22.13
CA GLY A 92 -20.99 0.76 23.26
C GLY A 92 -20.15 1.24 24.46
N ASN A 93 -18.94 1.74 24.21
CA ASN A 93 -18.08 2.33 25.23
C ASN A 93 -18.71 3.55 25.88
N ALA A 94 -19.38 4.42 25.11
CA ALA A 94 -20.08 5.58 25.64
C ALA A 94 -21.22 5.18 26.59
N VAL A 95 -22.00 4.15 26.22
CA VAL A 95 -23.06 3.59 27.08
C VAL A 95 -22.49 3.04 28.38
N LEU A 96 -21.42 2.23 28.31
CA LEU A 96 -20.78 1.67 29.51
C LEU A 96 -20.24 2.78 30.43
N ARG A 97 -19.62 3.81 29.87
CA ARG A 97 -19.16 4.98 30.65
C ARG A 97 -20.31 5.70 31.33
N ALA A 98 -21.44 5.89 30.66
CA ALA A 98 -22.63 6.50 31.25
C ALA A 98 -23.16 5.67 32.43
N GLN A 99 -23.18 4.33 32.30
CA GLN A 99 -23.58 3.44 33.40
C GLN A 99 -22.61 3.51 34.58
N VAL A 100 -21.30 3.53 34.33
CA VAL A 100 -20.29 3.70 35.39
C VAL A 100 -20.48 5.03 36.11
N ALA A 101 -20.72 6.11 35.38
CA ALA A 101 -20.98 7.43 35.97
C ALA A 101 -22.24 7.41 36.85
N GLU A 102 -23.35 6.86 36.34
CA GLU A 102 -24.61 6.74 37.08
C GLU A 102 -24.46 5.93 38.37
N LEU A 103 -23.83 4.76 38.30
CA LEU A 103 -23.61 3.91 39.47
C LEU A 103 -22.69 4.60 40.49
N SER A 104 -21.67 5.31 40.01
CA SER A 104 -20.77 6.08 40.87
C SER A 104 -21.50 7.22 41.57
N ASP A 105 -22.40 7.94 40.88
CA ASP A 105 -23.24 8.98 41.49
C ASP A 105 -24.19 8.40 42.54
N ARG A 106 -24.82 7.25 42.26
CA ARG A 106 -25.67 6.57 43.24
C ARG A 106 -24.90 6.14 44.48
N LEU A 107 -23.70 5.58 44.31
CA LEU A 107 -22.83 5.20 45.43
C LEU A 107 -22.40 6.41 46.25
N ARG A 108 -22.02 7.52 45.60
CA ARG A 108 -21.70 8.79 46.28
C ARG A 108 -22.89 9.30 47.08
N SER A 109 -24.08 9.31 46.49
CA SER A 109 -25.31 9.75 47.17
C SER A 109 -25.60 8.90 48.41
N LEU A 110 -25.48 7.58 48.32
CA LEU A 110 -25.65 6.68 49.46
C LEU A 110 -24.57 6.92 50.52
N GLY A 111 -23.33 7.11 50.11
CA GLY A 111 -22.23 7.48 51.00
C GLY A 111 -22.48 8.79 51.75
N SER A 112 -23.03 9.81 51.08
CA SER A 112 -23.42 11.07 51.72
C SER A 112 -24.55 10.90 52.74
N VAL A 113 -25.56 10.07 52.42
CA VAL A 113 -26.64 9.76 53.38
C VAL A 113 -26.08 9.01 54.60
N LEU A 114 -25.18 8.05 54.39
CA LEU A 114 -24.55 7.31 55.49
C LEU A 114 -23.73 8.24 56.41
N ARG A 115 -22.94 9.16 55.84
CA ARG A 115 -22.21 10.17 56.64
C ARG A 115 -23.15 11.07 57.43
N PHE A 116 -24.29 11.47 56.86
CA PHE A 116 -25.30 12.25 57.59
C PHE A 116 -25.90 11.46 58.76
N VAL A 117 -26.17 10.17 58.59
CA VAL A 117 -26.67 9.29 59.66
C VAL A 117 -25.60 9.06 60.73
N GLU A 118 -24.34 8.88 60.34
CA GLU A 118 -23.19 8.80 61.26
C GLU A 118 -23.06 10.05 62.14
N GLU A 119 -23.16 11.25 61.55
CA GLU A 119 -23.13 12.51 62.30
C GLU A 119 -24.28 12.61 63.32
N PHE A 120 -25.46 12.08 62.99
CA PHE A 120 -26.63 12.14 63.87
C PHE A 120 -26.67 11.02 64.94
N SER A 121 -26.10 9.85 64.64
CA SER A 121 -26.15 8.65 65.49
C SER A 121 -24.88 8.40 66.31
N GLY A 122 -23.76 9.03 65.94
CA GLY A 122 -22.44 8.84 66.57
C GLY A 122 -21.78 7.49 66.27
N VAL A 123 -22.35 6.67 65.39
CA VAL A 123 -21.80 5.37 64.98
C VAL A 123 -20.96 5.55 63.72
N ALA A 124 -19.66 5.28 63.81
CA ALA A 124 -18.74 5.48 62.69
C ALA A 124 -19.05 4.52 61.53
N VAL A 125 -19.21 5.04 60.31
CA VAL A 125 -19.49 4.24 59.11
C VAL A 125 -18.33 4.40 58.12
N ASP A 126 -17.61 3.30 57.87
CA ASP A 126 -16.51 3.29 56.91
C ASP A 126 -17.07 3.34 55.47
N VAL A 127 -17.14 4.53 54.88
CA VAL A 127 -17.61 4.74 53.50
C VAL A 127 -16.40 4.70 52.55
N PRO A 128 -16.29 3.70 51.67
CA PRO A 128 -15.18 3.62 50.71
C PRO A 128 -15.19 4.83 49.76
N GLU A 129 -14.08 5.57 49.70
CA GLU A 129 -13.87 6.57 48.64
C GLU A 129 -13.69 5.86 47.31
N MET A 130 -14.59 6.15 46.37
CA MET A 130 -14.45 5.67 45.00
C MET A 130 -13.25 6.35 44.34
N PRO A 131 -12.24 5.60 43.84
CA PRO A 131 -11.14 6.20 43.11
C PRO A 131 -11.68 6.88 41.84
N GLU A 132 -11.16 8.07 41.51
CA GLU A 132 -11.43 8.72 40.23
C GLU A 132 -11.00 7.79 39.09
N ASP A 133 -11.97 7.13 38.46
CA ASP A 133 -11.68 6.06 37.51
C ASP A 133 -10.99 6.63 36.25
N PRO A 134 -9.74 6.23 35.94
CA PRO A 134 -9.04 6.63 34.71
C PRO A 134 -9.83 6.29 33.44
N LEU A 135 -10.78 5.35 33.50
CA LEU A 135 -11.64 4.95 32.38
C LEU A 135 -12.70 6.00 32.00
N LEU A 136 -12.98 6.96 32.89
CA LEU A 136 -13.84 8.12 32.62
C LEU A 136 -13.10 9.22 31.83
N ARG A 137 -11.77 9.16 31.77
CA ARG A 137 -11.00 10.04 30.89
C ARG A 137 -11.14 9.49 29.47
N PRO A 138 -11.64 10.30 28.51
CA PRO A 138 -11.67 9.89 27.10
C PRO A 138 -10.26 9.44 26.72
N TRP A 139 -10.15 8.35 25.96
CA TRP A 139 -8.88 7.87 25.42
C TRP A 139 -8.17 9.02 24.71
N GLN A 140 -7.28 9.71 25.42
CA GLN A 140 -6.32 10.64 24.84
C GLN A 140 -5.29 9.74 24.16
N LEU A 141 -5.66 9.20 23.00
CA LEU A 141 -4.75 8.47 22.15
C LEU A 141 -3.54 9.39 21.92
N PRO A 142 -2.31 8.98 22.30
CA PRO A 142 -1.10 9.67 21.88
C PRO A 142 -0.89 9.37 20.39
N GLY A 143 -1.77 9.91 19.56
CA GLY A 143 -1.62 9.92 18.12
C GLY A 143 -1.16 11.32 17.73
N PRO A 144 -0.13 11.48 16.87
CA PRO A 144 0.13 12.77 16.28
C PRO A 144 -1.17 13.25 15.61
N ALA A 145 -1.44 14.56 15.73
CA ALA A 145 -2.59 15.22 15.10
C ALA A 145 -2.80 14.68 13.68
N PRO A 146 -4.05 14.49 13.22
CA PRO A 146 -4.32 13.98 11.89
C PRO A 146 -3.52 14.82 10.90
N TYR A 147 -2.50 14.21 10.30
CA TYR A 147 -1.68 14.87 9.30
C TYR A 147 -2.67 15.35 8.23
N PRO A 148 -2.61 16.62 7.80
CA PRO A 148 -3.42 17.05 6.68
C PRO A 148 -3.17 16.06 5.54
N VAL A 149 -4.25 15.54 4.96
CA VAL A 149 -4.18 14.68 3.78
C VAL A 149 -3.54 15.55 2.70
N MET A 150 -2.23 15.41 2.53
CA MET A 150 -1.50 16.02 1.45
C MET A 150 -1.92 15.23 0.21
N ALA A 151 -2.95 15.72 -0.48
CA ALA A 151 -3.17 15.37 -1.86
C ALA A 151 -1.91 15.81 -2.60
N SER A 152 -0.97 14.88 -2.80
CA SER A 152 0.14 15.13 -3.70
C SER A 152 -0.48 15.24 -5.09
N ASP A 153 -0.46 16.45 -5.64
CA ASP A 153 -0.64 16.69 -7.06
C ASP A 153 0.43 15.90 -7.82
N VAL A 154 0.09 14.65 -8.15
CA VAL A 154 0.78 13.88 -9.17
C VAL A 154 0.36 14.51 -10.50
N PHE A 155 1.33 14.86 -11.33
CA PHE A 155 1.23 15.47 -12.67
C PHE A 155 1.34 17.00 -12.73
N GLY A 156 2.54 17.49 -12.42
CA GLY A 156 3.11 18.67 -13.07
C GLY A 156 4.43 18.30 -13.73
N PHE A 157 4.39 17.87 -14.99
CA PHE A 157 5.38 18.04 -16.08
C PHE A 157 4.83 17.37 -17.35
#